data_AF-A0A257QB85-F1
#
_entry.id   AF-A0A257QB85-F1
#
_cell.length_a   1.000
_cell.length_b   1.000
_cell.length_c   1.000
_cell.angle_alpha   90.00
_cell.angle_beta   90.00
_cell.angle_gamma   90.00
#
_symmetry.space_group_name_H-M   'P 1'
#
loop_
_entity.id
_entity.type
_entity.pdbx_description
1 polymer ?
#
loop_
_entity_poly.entity_id
_entity_poly.type
_entity_poly.pdbx_seq_one_letter_code
_entity_poly.pdbx_strand_id
1 'polypeptide(L)'
;MGAPEATNLLHQGQADLAACGWSARGFVAPAWLTSAGSIAALTPLGFDWYASRTGLINLKTGQETAATSLVWSVRAAWRRRLSQIYNTRLLARLLRPEQANTPIRLGLHPVDADWPEAVRFWQDALTAVLTHRPCAIKSALVLGRIHGA
;
A
#
# COMPACT_ATOMS: atom_id res chain seq x y z
N MET A 1 -13.82 10.60 12.27
CA MET A 1 -12.61 11.01 13.02
C MET A 1 -12.38 12.49 12.76
N GLY A 2 -12.32 13.28 13.82
CA GLY A 2 -12.01 14.71 13.71
C GLY A 2 -10.51 14.94 13.46
N ALA A 3 -10.14 16.11 12.94
CA ALA A 3 -8.72 16.43 12.72
C ALA A 3 -7.87 16.40 14.01
N PRO A 4 -8.32 16.92 15.17
CA PRO A 4 -7.52 16.86 16.40
C PRO A 4 -7.24 15.43 16.88
N GLU A 5 -8.26 14.57 16.81
CA GLU A 5 -8.14 13.16 17.15
C GLU A 5 -7.17 12.45 16.21
N ALA A 6 -7.28 12.70 14.90
CA ALA A 6 -6.37 12.14 13.91
C ALA A 6 -4.92 12.58 14.14
N THR A 7 -4.69 13.87 14.44
CA THR A 7 -3.35 14.39 14.75
C THR A 7 -2.73 13.67 15.94
N ASN A 8 -3.48 13.50 17.03
CA ASN A 8 -2.97 12.83 18.23
C ASN A 8 -2.58 11.37 17.95
N LEU A 9 -3.44 10.62 17.24
CA LEU A 9 -3.18 9.23 16.90
C LEU A 9 -1.98 9.08 15.94
N LEU A 10 -1.87 9.96 14.96
CA LEU A 10 -0.76 9.96 14.00
C LEU A 10 0.56 10.33 14.68
N HIS A 11 0.56 11.33 15.56
CA HIS A 11 1.74 11.74 16.32
C HIS A 11 2.21 10.61 17.25
N GLN A 12 1.30 9.92 17.93
CA GLN A 12 1.64 8.75 18.74
C GLN A 12 2.28 7.65 17.88
N GLY A 13 1.69 7.33 16.73
CA GLY A 13 2.27 6.34 15.81
C GLY A 13 3.65 6.74 15.27
N GLN A 14 3.90 8.03 15.03
CA GLN A 14 5.23 8.53 14.66
C GLN A 14 6.24 8.35 15.81
N ALA A 15 5.83 8.63 17.05
CA ALA A 15 6.67 8.43 18.23
C ALA A 15 7.03 6.95 18.44
N ASP A 16 6.06 6.04 18.28
CA ASP A 16 6.28 4.59 18.40
C ASP A 16 7.27 4.07 17.33
N LEU A 17 7.16 4.57 16.09
CA LEU A 17 8.10 4.26 15.03
C LEU A 17 9.49 4.84 15.30
N ALA A 18 9.57 6.07 15.80
CA ALA A 18 10.83 6.73 16.15
C ALA A 18 11.56 6.01 17.29
N ALA A 19 10.84 5.50 18.29
CA ALA A 19 11.39 4.67 19.35
C ALA A 19 12.02 3.37 18.81
N CYS A 20 11.55 2.88 17.68
CA CYS A 20 12.12 1.74 16.95
C CYS A 20 13.22 2.14 15.92
N GLY A 21 13.60 3.42 15.85
CA GLY A 21 14.60 3.93 14.90
C GLY A 21 14.07 4.22 13.49
N TRP A 22 12.75 4.27 13.29
CA TRP A 22 12.13 4.49 11.98
C TRP A 22 11.53 5.89 11.85
N SER A 23 11.56 6.44 10.64
CA SER A 23 10.87 7.68 10.28
C SER A 23 9.89 7.42 9.13
N ALA A 24 8.60 7.69 9.37
CA ALA A 24 7.57 7.50 8.37
C ALA A 24 7.44 8.74 7.48
N ARG A 25 7.62 8.55 6.16
CA ARG A 25 7.38 9.62 5.16
C ARG A 25 6.02 9.52 4.47
N GLY A 26 5.29 8.42 4.68
CA GLY A 26 3.99 8.20 4.07
C GLY A 26 3.06 7.42 4.97
N PHE A 27 1.77 7.52 4.67
CA PHE A 27 0.70 6.97 5.51
C PHE A 27 -0.18 5.98 4.75
N VAL A 28 -0.60 4.90 5.42
CA VAL A 28 -1.58 3.94 4.90
C VAL A 28 -2.66 3.76 5.96
N ALA A 29 -3.85 4.30 5.71
CA ALA A 29 -4.97 4.13 6.63
C ALA A 29 -5.42 2.65 6.67
N PRO A 30 -5.93 2.17 7.82
CA PRO A 30 -6.59 0.86 7.89
C PRO A 30 -7.67 0.73 6.82
N ALA A 31 -7.62 -0.37 6.06
CA ALA A 31 -8.51 -0.63 4.91
C ALA A 31 -8.57 0.52 3.89
N TRP A 32 -7.54 1.37 3.80
CA TRP A 32 -7.48 2.58 2.98
C TRP A 32 -8.59 3.61 3.24
N LEU A 33 -9.23 3.55 4.41
CA LEU A 33 -10.29 4.46 4.82
C LEU A 33 -9.70 5.75 5.40
N THR A 34 -9.12 6.57 4.52
CA THR A 34 -8.54 7.85 4.91
C THR A 34 -9.64 8.90 5.02
N SER A 35 -9.88 9.41 6.22
CA SER A 35 -10.89 10.46 6.45
C SER A 35 -10.36 11.85 6.11
N ALA A 36 -11.25 12.84 5.91
CA ALA A 36 -10.84 14.24 5.72
C ALA A 36 -10.02 14.77 6.91
N GLY A 37 -10.39 14.41 8.14
CA GLY A 37 -9.63 14.74 9.35
C GLY A 37 -8.22 14.13 9.35
N SER A 38 -8.09 12.89 8.86
CA SER A 38 -6.79 12.25 8.68
C SER A 38 -5.94 13.00 7.65
N ILE A 39 -6.49 13.33 6.48
CA ILE A 39 -5.77 14.07 5.43
C ILE A 39 -5.28 15.44 5.95
N ALA A 40 -6.15 16.17 6.67
CA ALA A 40 -5.81 17.46 7.25
C ALA A 40 -4.67 17.38 8.29
N ALA A 41 -4.53 16.25 9.00
CA ALA A 41 -3.48 16.03 9.98
C ALA A 41 -2.14 15.59 9.38
N LEU A 42 -2.13 14.99 8.18
CA LEU A 42 -0.91 14.42 7.59
C LEU A 42 0.12 15.49 7.19
N THR A 43 -0.31 16.59 6.57
CA THR A 43 0.62 17.63 6.10
C THR A 43 1.36 18.33 7.26
N PRO A 44 0.68 18.80 8.33
CA PRO A 44 1.35 19.39 9.48
C PRO A 44 2.33 18.45 10.18
N LEU A 45 2.09 17.13 10.12
CA LEU A 45 2.95 16.10 10.70
C LEU A 45 4.11 15.66 9.79
N GLY A 46 4.29 16.33 8.63
CA GLY A 46 5.44 16.11 7.76
C GLY A 46 5.36 14.88 6.86
N PHE A 47 4.17 14.30 6.65
CA PHE A 47 4.00 13.24 5.66
C PHE A 47 4.02 13.80 4.22
N ASP A 48 4.63 13.05 3.30
CA ASP A 48 4.70 13.40 1.88
C ASP A 48 3.53 12.88 1.06
N TRP A 49 3.00 11.70 1.44
CA TRP A 49 1.99 10.99 0.68
C TRP A 49 1.13 10.07 1.55
N TYR A 50 -0.06 9.73 1.06
CA TYR A 50 -0.87 8.64 1.62
C TYR A 50 -1.31 7.64 0.54
N ALA A 51 -1.67 6.43 0.96
CA ALA A 51 -2.12 5.38 0.04
C ALA A 51 -3.64 5.23 0.05
N SER A 52 -4.24 5.21 -1.15
CA SER A 52 -5.52 4.54 -1.39
C SER A 52 -5.25 3.07 -1.75
N ARG A 53 -6.29 2.28 -2.02
CA ARG A 53 -6.11 0.92 -2.56
C ARG A 53 -5.53 0.94 -3.98
N THR A 54 -5.89 1.94 -4.78
CA THR A 54 -5.57 2.04 -6.21
C THR A 54 -4.32 2.85 -6.51
N GLY A 55 -3.85 3.65 -5.56
CA GLY A 55 -2.73 4.55 -5.81
C GLY A 55 -2.08 5.13 -4.57
N LEU A 56 -1.16 6.05 -4.83
CA LEU A 56 -0.40 6.83 -3.86
C LEU A 56 -0.67 8.31 -4.18
N ILE A 57 -1.13 9.07 -3.20
CA ILE A 57 -1.54 10.46 -3.38
C ILE A 57 -0.48 11.35 -2.74
N ASN A 58 0.08 12.25 -3.54
CA ASN A 58 1.00 13.27 -3.08
C ASN A 58 0.24 14.32 -2.27
N LEU A 59 0.61 14.54 -1.00
CA LEU A 59 -0.10 15.48 -0.12
C LEU A 59 0.11 16.95 -0.53
N LYS A 60 1.22 17.27 -1.21
CA LYS A 60 1.52 18.63 -1.66
C LYS A 60 0.79 18.99 -2.96
N THR A 61 0.77 18.08 -3.94
CA THR A 61 0.20 18.36 -5.27
C THR A 61 -1.20 17.81 -5.47
N GLY A 62 -1.66 16.90 -4.60
CA GLY A 62 -2.92 16.16 -4.77
C GLY A 62 -2.88 15.12 -5.89
N GLN A 63 -1.75 14.98 -6.60
CA GLN A 63 -1.64 14.03 -7.71
C GLN A 63 -1.63 12.58 -7.22
N GLU A 64 -2.41 11.73 -7.86
CA GLU A 64 -2.40 10.29 -7.62
C GLU A 64 -1.48 9.59 -8.62
N THR A 65 -0.48 8.87 -8.11
CA THR A 65 0.27 7.87 -8.87
C THR A 65 -0.46 6.53 -8.76
N ALA A 66 -0.93 6.00 -9.90
CA ALA A 66 -1.58 4.69 -9.95
C ALA A 66 -0.63 3.60 -9.44
N ALA A 67 -1.09 2.81 -8.47
CA ALA A 67 -0.32 1.73 -7.85
C ALA A 67 -1.30 0.76 -7.16
N THR A 68 -1.87 -0.19 -7.90
CA THR A 68 -2.94 -1.05 -7.34
C THR A 68 -2.37 -1.98 -6.26
N SER A 69 -3.07 -2.10 -5.12
CA SER A 69 -2.72 -3.03 -4.05
C SER A 69 -3.57 -4.30 -4.11
N LEU A 70 -2.90 -5.45 -4.11
CA LEU A 70 -3.51 -6.76 -3.83
C LEU A 70 -3.43 -7.01 -2.32
N VAL A 71 -4.51 -7.56 -1.76
CA VAL A 71 -4.58 -7.98 -0.34
C VAL A 71 -5.48 -9.20 -0.21
N TRP A 72 -5.27 -9.99 0.84
CA TRP A 72 -6.12 -11.12 1.16
C TRP A 72 -7.04 -10.81 2.35
N SER A 73 -8.21 -11.46 2.35
CA SER A 73 -9.06 -11.55 3.53
C SER A 73 -9.12 -13.01 3.96
N VAL A 74 -8.41 -13.33 5.05
CA VAL A 74 -8.23 -14.72 5.50
C VAL A 74 -9.17 -15.17 6.63
N ARG A 75 -9.98 -14.26 7.16
CA ARG A 75 -10.83 -14.47 8.35
C ARG A 75 -11.94 -15.52 8.20
N ALA A 76 -12.23 -15.99 6.99
CA ALA A 76 -13.19 -17.07 6.75
C ALA A 76 -12.81 -17.85 5.48
N ALA A 77 -13.16 -19.14 5.43
CA ALA A 77 -12.84 -20.01 4.30
C ALA A 77 -13.39 -19.47 2.96
N TRP A 78 -14.63 -18.99 2.94
CA TRP A 78 -15.22 -18.39 1.75
C TRP A 78 -14.51 -17.09 1.33
N ARG A 79 -14.05 -16.28 2.30
CA ARG A 79 -13.28 -15.05 2.02
C ARG A 79 -11.92 -15.37 1.40
N ARG A 80 -11.27 -16.46 1.83
CA ARG A 80 -10.02 -16.94 1.22
C ARG A 80 -10.24 -17.37 -0.22
N ARG A 81 -11.27 -18.18 -0.49
CA ARG A 81 -11.62 -18.60 -1.86
C ARG A 81 -11.92 -17.42 -2.78
N LEU A 82 -12.72 -16.46 -2.32
CA LEU A 82 -12.99 -15.24 -3.09
C LEU A 82 -11.74 -14.38 -3.28
N SER A 83 -10.90 -14.24 -2.24
CA SER A 83 -9.63 -13.50 -2.33
C SER A 83 -8.72 -14.12 -3.38
N GLN A 84 -8.60 -15.45 -3.40
CA GLN A 84 -7.82 -16.18 -4.40
C GLN A 84 -8.32 -15.89 -5.82
N ILE A 85 -9.61 -16.10 -6.09
CA ILE A 85 -10.20 -15.88 -7.42
C ILE A 85 -10.03 -14.42 -7.86
N TYR A 86 -10.36 -13.48 -6.98
CA TYR A 86 -10.30 -12.06 -7.27
C TYR A 86 -8.86 -11.59 -7.53
N ASN A 87 -7.92 -11.96 -6.66
CA ASN A 87 -6.53 -11.53 -6.80
C ASN A 87 -5.83 -12.20 -7.97
N THR A 88 -6.15 -13.46 -8.32
CA THR A 88 -5.63 -14.10 -9.55
C THR A 88 -6.08 -13.33 -10.80
N ARG A 89 -7.37 -12.97 -10.89
CA ARG A 89 -7.89 -12.19 -12.03
C ARG A 89 -7.32 -10.78 -12.07
N LEU A 90 -7.19 -10.14 -10.91
CA LEU A 90 -6.63 -8.79 -10.81
C LEU A 90 -5.15 -8.80 -11.19
N LEU A 91 -4.36 -9.76 -10.71
CA LEU A 91 -2.95 -9.89 -11.07
C LEU A 91 -2.78 -10.10 -12.57
N ALA A 92 -3.56 -11.02 -13.18
CA ALA A 92 -3.52 -11.25 -14.62
C ALA A 92 -3.84 -9.98 -15.42
N ARG A 93 -4.85 -9.20 -14.98
CA ARG A 93 -5.17 -7.89 -15.57
C ARG A 93 -4.01 -6.91 -15.46
N LEU A 94 -3.40 -6.82 -14.27
CA LEU A 94 -2.32 -5.88 -14.03
C LEU A 94 -1.04 -6.29 -14.76
N LEU A 95 -0.81 -7.56 -15.05
CA LEU A 95 0.37 -8.02 -15.80
C LEU A 95 0.30 -7.81 -17.32
N ARG A 96 -0.82 -7.31 -17.86
CA ARG A 96 -0.94 -7.08 -19.30
C ARG A 96 -0.03 -5.94 -19.77
N PRO A 97 0.43 -5.96 -21.04
CA PRO A 97 1.40 -4.99 -21.56
C PRO A 97 0.97 -3.53 -21.40
N GLU A 98 -0.33 -3.22 -21.50
CA GLU A 98 -0.84 -1.86 -21.35
C GLU A 98 -0.73 -1.31 -19.91
N GLN A 99 -0.39 -2.17 -18.95
CA GLN A 99 -0.16 -1.82 -17.54
C GLN A 99 1.32 -1.96 -17.13
N ALA A 100 2.24 -2.17 -18.07
CA ALA A 100 3.65 -2.44 -17.77
C ALA A 100 4.29 -1.37 -16.88
N ASN A 101 3.94 -0.10 -17.11
CA ASN A 101 4.48 1.04 -16.35
C ASN A 101 3.75 1.33 -15.03
N THR A 102 2.67 0.61 -14.71
CA THR A 102 1.92 0.81 -13.46
C THR A 102 2.49 -0.10 -12.36
N PRO A 103 2.97 0.45 -11.23
CA PRO A 103 3.38 -0.34 -10.08
C PRO A 103 2.26 -1.23 -9.53
N ILE A 104 2.64 -2.42 -9.08
CA ILE A 104 1.77 -3.32 -8.32
C ILE A 104 2.27 -3.38 -6.88
N ARG A 105 1.38 -3.19 -5.91
CA ARG A 105 1.68 -3.34 -4.49
C ARG A 105 1.11 -4.67 -3.99
N LEU A 106 1.96 -5.49 -3.38
CA LEU A 106 1.55 -6.73 -2.71
C LEU A 106 1.45 -6.43 -1.21
N GLY A 107 0.22 -6.37 -0.67
CA GLY A 107 -0.05 -6.10 0.74
C GLY A 107 -0.25 -7.40 1.51
N LEU A 108 0.82 -7.90 2.11
CA LEU A 108 0.81 -9.14 2.90
C LEU A 108 0.57 -8.81 4.37
N HIS A 109 -0.34 -9.53 5.01
CA HIS A 109 -0.55 -9.48 6.45
C HIS A 109 0.09 -10.70 7.12
N PRO A 110 0.57 -10.58 8.37
CA PRO A 110 1.14 -11.74 9.09
C PRO A 110 0.20 -12.95 9.13
N VAL A 111 -1.10 -12.73 9.36
CA VAL A 111 -2.14 -13.78 9.39
C VAL A 111 -2.35 -14.48 8.04
N ASP A 112 -1.87 -13.91 6.93
CA ASP A 112 -1.90 -14.60 5.64
C ASP A 112 -0.94 -15.81 5.65
N ALA A 113 0.13 -15.78 6.45
CA ALA A 113 1.11 -16.86 6.55
C ALA A 113 0.55 -18.14 7.20
N ASP A 114 -0.56 -18.03 7.95
CA ASP A 114 -1.24 -19.17 8.55
C ASP A 114 -1.97 -20.05 7.52
N TRP A 115 -2.09 -19.57 6.26
CA TRP A 115 -2.84 -20.22 5.19
C TRP A 115 -1.93 -20.55 4.00
N PRO A 116 -1.61 -21.84 3.78
CA PRO A 116 -0.72 -22.25 2.68
C PRO A 116 -1.15 -21.78 1.29
N GLU A 117 -2.45 -21.66 1.05
CA GLU A 117 -2.98 -21.15 -0.22
C GLU A 117 -2.65 -19.66 -0.45
N ALA A 118 -2.61 -18.85 0.62
CA ALA A 118 -2.28 -17.43 0.54
C ALA A 118 -0.77 -17.25 0.34
N VAL A 119 0.04 -18.01 1.08
CA VAL A 119 1.51 -18.01 0.92
C VAL A 119 1.91 -18.38 -0.50
N ARG A 120 1.32 -19.45 -1.05
CA ARG A 120 1.59 -19.88 -2.44
C ARG A 120 1.22 -18.78 -3.43
N PHE A 121 0.03 -18.18 -3.29
CA PHE A 121 -0.37 -17.05 -4.13
C PHE A 121 0.64 -15.90 -4.07
N TRP A 122 1.14 -15.55 -2.88
CA TRP A 122 2.10 -14.46 -2.73
C TRP A 122 3.46 -14.76 -3.37
N GLN A 123 3.95 -16.00 -3.26
CA GLN A 123 5.19 -16.43 -3.92
C GLN A 123 5.05 -16.39 -5.44
N ASP A 124 3.96 -16.91 -5.98
CA ASP A 124 3.67 -16.91 -7.41
C ASP A 124 3.51 -15.48 -7.94
N ALA A 125 2.76 -14.63 -7.21
CA ALA A 125 2.55 -13.24 -7.56
C ALA A 125 3.84 -12.43 -7.54
N LEU A 126 4.68 -12.61 -6.51
CA LEU A 126 5.97 -11.93 -6.41
C LEU A 126 6.87 -12.33 -7.58
N THR A 127 6.98 -13.63 -7.87
CA THR A 127 7.78 -14.14 -8.99
C THR A 127 7.29 -13.55 -10.31
N ALA A 128 5.99 -13.61 -10.59
CA ALA A 128 5.42 -13.07 -11.81
C ALA A 128 5.63 -11.56 -11.95
N VAL A 129 5.49 -10.79 -10.87
CA VAL A 129 5.70 -9.33 -10.91
C VAL A 129 7.18 -9.00 -11.16
N LEU A 130 8.12 -9.67 -10.47
CA LEU A 130 9.54 -9.40 -10.60
C LEU A 130 10.10 -9.75 -11.99
N THR A 131 9.52 -10.73 -12.68
CA THR A 131 9.89 -11.06 -14.07
C THR A 131 9.65 -9.91 -15.03
N HIS A 132 8.66 -9.06 -14.75
CA HIS A 132 8.22 -8.01 -15.68
C HIS A 132 8.45 -6.58 -15.17
N ARG A 133 8.75 -6.41 -13.88
CA ARG A 133 8.80 -5.09 -13.25
C ARG A 133 9.95 -4.94 -12.26
N PRO A 134 10.69 -3.81 -12.32
CA PRO A 134 11.64 -3.47 -11.27
C PRO A 134 10.92 -3.11 -9.96
N CYS A 135 11.61 -3.32 -8.85
CA CYS A 135 11.17 -2.83 -7.54
C CYS A 135 11.37 -1.31 -7.43
N ALA A 136 10.46 -0.65 -6.71
CA ALA A 136 10.56 0.78 -6.44
C ALA A 136 10.10 1.12 -5.01
N ILE A 137 10.67 2.20 -4.48
CA ILE A 137 10.26 2.76 -3.19
C ILE A 137 9.04 3.67 -3.43
N LYS A 138 7.98 3.55 -2.62
CA LYS A 138 6.75 4.37 -2.75
C LYS A 138 7.06 5.87 -2.79
N SER A 139 7.95 6.33 -1.93
CA SER A 139 8.42 7.72 -1.92
C SER A 139 9.10 8.15 -3.22
N ALA A 140 9.87 7.27 -3.86
CA ALA A 140 10.49 7.56 -5.16
C ALA A 140 9.43 7.74 -6.25
N LEU A 141 8.41 6.88 -6.25
CA LEU A 141 7.29 6.94 -7.19
C LEU A 141 6.48 8.23 -7.04
N VAL A 142 6.17 8.63 -5.80
CA VAL A 142 5.28 9.79 -5.54
C VAL A 142 6.00 11.13 -5.69
N LEU A 143 7.28 11.19 -5.34
CA LEU A 143 8.04 12.44 -5.37
C LEU A 143 8.84 12.64 -6.65
N GLY A 144 8.76 11.71 -7.61
CA GLY A 144 9.58 11.74 -8.83
C GLY A 144 11.08 11.60 -8.57
N ARG A 145 11.47 11.16 -7.36
CA ARG A 145 12.86 10.92 -6.98
C ARG A 145 13.23 9.49 -7.36
N ILE A 146 13.36 9.22 -8.66
CA ILE A 146 14.01 7.99 -9.11
C ILE A 146 15.44 8.07 -8.55
N HIS A 147 15.83 7.15 -7.67
CA HIS A 147 17.25 6.94 -7.40
C HIS A 147 17.82 6.35 -8.69
N GLY A 148 18.38 7.23 -9.51
CA GLY A 148 19.13 6.91 -10.70
C GLY A 148 20.58 7.32 -10.48
N ALA A 149 21.41 6.32 -10.18
CA ALA A 149 22.80 6.14 -10.55
C ALA A 149 23.29 4.87 -9.84
#